data_AF-A0A9P6SY70-F1
#
_entry.id   AF-A0A9P6SY70-F1
#
_cell.length_a   1.000
_cell.length_b   1.000
_cell.length_c   1.000
_cell.angle_alpha   90.00
_cell.angle_beta   90.00
_cell.angle_gamma   90.00
#
_symmetry.space_group_name_H-M   'P 1'
#
loop_
_entity.id
_entity.type
_entity.pdbx_description
1 polymer ?
#
loop_
_entity_poly.entity_id
_entity_poly.type
_entity_poly.pdbx_seq_one_letter_code
_entity_poly.pdbx_strand_id
1 'polypeptide(L)' 'MTPIYTGSSSTQSGSYHSERGLSYVTIAKAGHMVPRDDPVTASWVISQLVSGAI' A
#
# COMPACT_ATOMS: atom_id res chain seq x y z
N MET A 1 -0.03 -10.77 7.17
CA MET A 1 -0.12 -9.69 6.15
C MET A 1 -1.29 -8.81 6.54
N THR A 2 -1.05 -7.52 6.79
CA THR A 2 -2.03 -6.52 7.24
C THR A 2 -2.74 -5.90 6.05
N PRO A 3 -4.09 -5.82 6.04
CA PRO A 3 -4.82 -5.26 4.90
C PRO A 3 -4.65 -3.74 4.78
N ILE A 4 -4.66 -3.24 3.53
CA ILE A 4 -4.67 -1.81 3.20
C ILE A 4 -6.06 -1.45 2.69
N TYR A 5 -6.63 -0.38 3.23
CA TYR A 5 -7.90 0.20 2.78
C TYR A 5 -7.64 1.67 2.44
N THR A 6 -7.83 2.04 1.17
CA THR A 6 -7.70 3.43 0.71
C THR A 6 -9.04 3.95 0.19
N GLY A 7 -9.42 5.15 0.63
CA GLY A 7 -10.71 5.77 0.32
C GLY A 7 -11.81 5.55 1.37
N SER A 8 -13.05 5.92 1.02
CA SER A 8 -14.23 5.84 1.91
C SER A 8 -14.98 4.50 1.83
N SER A 9 -14.40 3.48 1.19
CA SER A 9 -15.05 2.20 0.93
C SER A 9 -14.37 1.08 1.72
N SER A 10 -15.13 0.08 2.14
CA SER A 10 -14.66 -1.17 2.76
C SER A 10 -13.92 -2.10 1.79
N THR A 11 -13.38 -1.57 0.69
CA THR A 11 -12.70 -2.33 -0.35
C THR A 11 -11.21 -2.40 -0.04
N GLN A 12 -10.68 -3.62 0.07
CA GLN A 12 -9.26 -3.85 0.29
C GLN A 12 -8.46 -3.49 -0.96
N SER A 13 -7.56 -2.52 -0.83
CA SER A 13 -6.69 -2.03 -1.92
C SER A 13 -5.36 -2.78 -1.97
N GLY A 14 -5.04 -3.55 -0.94
CA GLY A 14 -3.81 -4.32 -0.90
C GLY A 14 -3.54 -4.93 0.46
N SER A 15 -2.30 -5.32 0.69
CA SER A 15 -1.81 -5.77 1.99
C SER A 15 -0.32 -5.52 2.13
N TYR A 16 0.15 -5.40 3.37
CA TYR A 16 1.57 -5.26 3.67
C TYR A 16 2.02 -6.21 4.77
N HIS A 17 3.33 -6.41 4.88
CA HIS A 17 3.95 -7.09 6.00
C HIS A 17 5.28 -6.42 6.30
N SER A 18 5.51 -6.11 7.57
CA SER A 18 6.73 -5.45 8.04
C SER A 18 7.43 -6.36 9.05
N GLU A 19 8.74 -6.55 8.88
CA GLU A 19 9.61 -7.27 9.81
C GLU A 19 11.01 -6.66 9.78
N ARG A 20 11.62 -6.42 10.96
CA ARG A 20 13.02 -5.97 11.11
C ARG A 20 13.38 -4.72 10.28
N GLY A 21 12.46 -3.77 10.15
CA GLY A 21 12.68 -2.53 9.39
C GLY A 21 12.58 -2.70 7.86
N LEU A 22 12.08 -3.84 7.38
CA LEU A 22 11.78 -4.10 5.98
C LEU A 22 10.29 -4.33 5.81
N SER A 23 9.73 -3.76 4.74
CA SER A 23 8.30 -3.80 4.48
C SER A 23 8.01 -4.24 3.05
N TYR A 24 7.20 -5.29 2.94
CA TYR A 24 6.71 -5.82 1.68
C TYR A 24 5.26 -5.42 1.49
N VAL A 25 4.95 -4.78 0.37
CA VAL A 25 3.62 -4.25 0.07
C VAL A 25 3.11 -4.81 -1.25
N THR A 26 1.88 -5.31 -1.27
CA THR A 26 1.18 -5.75 -2.47
C THR A 26 -0.04 -4.87 -2.67
N ILE A 27 -0.19 -4.30 -3.87
CA ILE A 27 -1.34 -3.48 -4.25
C ILE A 27 -2.21 -4.30 -5.21
N ALA A 28 -3.48 -4.45 -4.87
CA ALA A 28 -4.41 -5.26 -5.64
C ALA A 28 -4.68 -4.61 -7.00
N LYS A 29 -4.73 -5.42 -8.06
CA LYS A 29 -5.06 -5.00 -9.44
C LYS A 29 -4.08 -4.02 -10.11
N ALA A 30 -2.97 -3.70 -9.46
CA ALA A 30 -1.89 -2.91 -10.07
C ALA A 30 -0.90 -3.82 -10.82
N GLY A 31 -0.41 -3.36 -11.96
CA GLY A 31 0.64 -4.02 -12.73
C GLY A 31 2.03 -3.47 -12.41
N HIS A 32 2.89 -3.42 -13.42
CA HIS A 32 4.30 -3.03 -13.28
C HIS A 32 4.47 -1.58 -12.78
N MET A 33 3.58 -0.68 -13.19
CA MET A 33 3.66 0.73 -12.81
C MET A 33 2.53 1.07 -11.86
N VAL A 34 2.71 0.67 -10.60
CA VAL A 34 1.72 0.88 -9.55
C VAL A 34 1.24 2.33 -9.43
N PRO A 35 2.10 3.38 -9.48
CA PRO A 35 1.62 4.76 -9.43
C PRO A 35 0.78 5.19 -10.65
N ARG A 36 0.90 4.49 -11.78
CA ARG A 36 0.06 4.71 -12.97
C ARG A 36 -1.30 4.01 -12.83
N ASP A 37 -1.30 2.80 -12.29
CA ASP A 37 -2.49 1.94 -12.21
C ASP A 37 -3.37 2.27 -10.99
N ASP A 38 -2.75 2.57 -9.84
CA ASP A 38 -3.41 3.00 -8.61
C ASP A 38 -2.61 4.11 -7.90
N PRO A 39 -2.75 5.38 -8.35
CA PRO A 39 -2.03 6.50 -7.78
C PRO A 39 -2.40 6.79 -6.32
N VAL A 40 -3.64 6.49 -5.92
CA VAL A 40 -4.15 6.78 -4.56
C VAL A 40 -3.47 5.85 -3.55
N THR A 41 -3.47 4.56 -3.82
CA THR A 41 -2.83 3.58 -2.93
C THR A 41 -1.31 3.73 -2.97
N ALA A 42 -0.72 4.01 -4.12
CA ALA A 42 0.72 4.29 -4.22
C ALA A 42 1.15 5.48 -3.35
N SER A 43 0.42 6.60 -3.42
CA SER A 43 0.71 7.77 -2.59
C SER A 43 0.55 7.49 -1.11
N TRP A 44 -0.47 6.72 -0.71
CA TRP A 44 -0.67 6.32 0.68
C TRP A 44 0.51 5.48 1.20
N VAL A 45 0.95 4.48 0.44
CA VAL A 45 2.09 3.62 0.81
C VAL A 45 3.36 4.44 0.98
N ILE A 46 3.68 5.34 0.04
CA ILE A 46 4.86 6.21 0.16
C ILE A 46 4.76 7.10 1.39
N SER A 47 3.58 7.68 1.67
CA SER A 47 3.38 8.50 2.86
C SER A 47 3.59 7.72 4.16
N GLN A 48 3.12 6.47 4.24
CA GLN A 48 3.30 5.64 5.44
C GLN A 48 4.76 5.22 5.64
N LEU A 49 5.47 4.94 4.55
CA LEU A 49 6.91 4.63 4.58
C LEU A 49 7.71 5.82 5.11
N VAL A 50 7.42 7.04 4.61
CA VAL A 50 8.11 8.26 5.05
C VAL A 50 7.81 8.59 6.51
N SER A 51 6.61 8.29 7.01
CA SER A 51 6.26 8.49 8.42
C SER A 51 6.76 7.38 9.35
N GLY A 52 7.34 6.30 8.83
CA GLY A 52 7.74 5.12 9.61
C GLY A 52 6.57 4.31 10.18
N ALA A 53 5.37 4.45 9.61
CA ALA A 53 4.18 3.72 10.04
C ALA A 53 4.09 2.32 9.42
N ILE A 54 4.74 2.14 8.26
CA ILE A 54 5.02 0.83 7.66
C ILE A 54 6.48 0.73 7.30
#